data_AF-A0A4P5XTT1-F1
#
_entry.id   AF-A0A4P5XTT1-F1
#
_cell.length_a   1.000
_cell.length_b   1.000
_cell.length_c   1.000
_cell.angle_alpha   90.00
_cell.angle_beta   90.00
_cell.angle_gamma   90.00
#
_symmetry.space_group_name_H-M   'P 1'
#
loop_
_entity.id
_entity.type
_entity.pdbx_description
1 polymer ?
#
loop_
_entity_poly.entity_id
_entity_poly.type
_entity_poly.pdbx_seq_one_letter_code
_entity_poly.pdbx_strand_id
1 'polypeptide(L)'
;MSRSQGDVSGDRVMSIDAYRGFVMLAMASSGFGFATLAKPESVQKLADAGFQIPSWLLQTLAYQFDHVAWTGCGFWDLIQPSFMFLVGVAVPFSYSRRATEGHSSAAQFRHVLWRSFVLVALGVFLSSNSSKQTNFTFVNVLSQIGLGYPVLYLFRARSLRTQFVATAVILIGYWGWFANSKTPSPEVIDSIHSIIADRDEKFRAASKELPKEPQPWTGFAAHWNKHVNAAAEVDRKFLNRLPSEKEPFRGQKFWVNDGGYQTLNCIPSLATMLLGLMAGTVLRSSQLDRDKLKWLFLAGLTCFCVSMPLDTSIWPVAIPKCDWHFAPIVKRIWSPGWAVFSSGWTFWMLAAFYWLIDLRQWRRWSWPLMIVGMNSIAMYVMAQLMKSWVGGTLKTHLATIDAHFGWEHGINFVLFGDYPFATPLGHAARLFGLWLICVWLYRRKIFVRV
;
A
#
# COMPACT_ATOMS: atom_id res chain seq x y z
N MET A 1 -22.83 15.23 40.45
CA MET A 1 -21.37 15.42 40.30
C MET A 1 -21.11 15.91 38.88
N SER A 2 -20.65 17.16 38.78
CA SER A 2 -20.58 17.96 37.57
C SER A 2 -19.53 17.43 36.58
N ARG A 3 -19.93 17.30 35.32
CA ARG A 3 -18.99 17.24 34.20
C ARG A 3 -18.36 18.63 34.06
N SER A 4 -17.09 18.77 34.40
CA SER A 4 -16.33 19.98 34.12
C SER A 4 -16.18 20.14 32.60
N GLN A 5 -16.41 21.37 32.16
CA GLN A 5 -16.17 21.84 30.79
C GLN A 5 -14.67 21.78 30.49
N GLY A 6 -14.31 21.18 29.35
CA GLY A 6 -12.92 21.18 28.88
C GLY A 6 -12.49 20.00 28.00
N ASP A 7 -13.40 19.17 27.47
CA ASP A 7 -12.98 18.06 26.62
C ASP A 7 -13.69 18.01 25.26
N VAL A 8 -12.98 18.44 24.21
CA VAL A 8 -13.34 18.27 22.80
C VAL A 8 -12.95 16.85 22.30
N SER A 9 -12.59 15.90 23.18
CA SER A 9 -12.04 14.59 22.78
C SER A 9 -13.04 13.46 22.50
N GLY A 10 -14.35 13.73 22.47
CA GLY A 10 -15.39 12.69 22.37
C GLY A 10 -15.47 11.85 21.08
N ASP A 11 -14.70 12.17 20.02
CA ASP A 11 -14.91 11.60 18.68
C ASP A 11 -13.66 10.93 18.06
N ARG A 12 -12.59 10.74 18.83
CA ARG A 12 -11.30 10.24 18.29
C ARG A 12 -10.99 8.81 18.72
N VAL A 13 -11.14 7.89 17.78
CA VAL A 13 -10.79 6.47 17.98
C VAL A 13 -9.28 6.29 17.81
N MET A 14 -8.58 5.93 18.89
CA MET A 14 -7.12 5.86 18.91
C MET A 14 -6.58 4.73 18.04
N SER A 15 -7.31 3.62 17.93
CA SER A 15 -6.92 2.50 17.06
C SER A 15 -6.81 2.88 15.59
N ILE A 16 -7.64 3.80 15.08
CA ILE A 16 -7.58 4.24 13.69
C ILE A 16 -6.25 4.94 13.41
N ASP A 17 -5.81 5.82 14.32
CA ASP A 17 -4.55 6.54 14.17
C ASP A 17 -3.34 5.62 14.38
N ALA A 18 -3.41 4.69 15.35
CA ALA A 18 -2.36 3.69 15.55
C ALA A 18 -2.22 2.75 14.35
N TYR A 19 -3.32 2.25 13.80
CA TYR A 19 -3.29 1.40 12.61
C TYR A 19 -2.76 2.18 11.40
N ARG A 20 -3.22 3.42 11.17
CA ARG A 20 -2.66 4.27 10.11
C ARG A 20 -1.16 4.50 10.27
N GLY A 21 -0.71 4.73 11.49
CA GLY A 21 0.69 4.90 11.84
C GLY A 21 1.53 3.65 11.61
N PHE A 22 1.01 2.49 11.97
CA PHE A 22 1.62 1.19 11.68
C PHE A 22 1.84 1.01 10.18
N VAL A 23 0.81 1.26 9.36
CA VAL A 23 0.90 1.11 7.91
C VAL A 23 1.90 2.11 7.31
N MET A 24 1.97 3.34 7.85
CA MET A 24 2.96 4.35 7.44
C MET A 24 4.40 3.97 7.78
N LEU A 25 4.64 3.44 8.99
CA LEU A 25 5.94 2.96 9.40
C LEU A 25 6.36 1.72 8.62
N ALA A 26 5.42 0.80 8.38
CA ALA A 26 5.63 -0.35 7.51
C ALA A 26 6.06 0.16 6.13
N MET A 27 5.27 0.97 5.44
CA MET A 27 5.64 1.50 4.11
C MET A 27 7.02 2.19 4.09
N ALA A 28 7.30 3.06 5.08
CA ALA A 28 8.55 3.81 5.14
C ALA A 28 9.80 2.94 5.41
N SER A 29 9.65 1.76 6.03
CA SER A 29 10.77 0.86 6.32
C SER A 29 11.38 0.21 5.06
N SER A 30 10.61 0.13 3.97
CA SER A 30 11.00 -0.57 2.73
C SER A 30 11.46 -2.01 2.96
N GLY A 31 10.68 -2.77 3.75
CA GLY A 31 10.89 -4.19 4.03
C GLY A 31 12.06 -4.47 4.95
N PHE A 32 12.69 -3.41 5.51
CA PHE A 32 14.01 -3.47 6.15
C PHE A 32 15.08 -4.19 5.29
N GLY A 33 14.86 -4.33 3.98
CA GLY A 33 15.74 -5.15 3.13
C GLY A 33 15.90 -6.60 3.58
N PHE A 34 14.93 -7.21 4.28
CA PHE A 34 15.03 -8.64 4.64
C PHE A 34 15.19 -9.57 3.42
N ALA A 35 14.66 -9.17 2.26
CA ALA A 35 14.85 -9.89 1.01
C ALA A 35 16.33 -10.00 0.58
N THR A 36 17.18 -9.01 0.90
CA THR A 36 18.60 -9.10 0.58
C THR A 36 19.32 -10.08 1.50
N LEU A 37 18.90 -10.20 2.77
CA LEU A 37 19.48 -11.16 3.71
C LEU A 37 19.24 -12.63 3.33
N ALA A 38 18.17 -12.91 2.58
CA ALA A 38 17.89 -14.26 2.12
C ALA A 38 18.68 -14.67 0.87
N LYS A 39 19.49 -13.79 0.28
CA LYS A 39 20.33 -14.11 -0.87
C LYS A 39 21.49 -15.04 -0.48
N PRO A 40 21.89 -15.99 -1.33
CA PRO A 40 22.98 -16.93 -1.03
C PRO A 40 24.26 -16.26 -0.52
N GLU A 41 24.66 -15.15 -1.16
CA GLU A 41 25.84 -14.37 -0.75
C GLU A 41 25.70 -13.79 0.67
N SER A 42 24.52 -13.30 1.03
CA SER A 42 24.27 -12.72 2.37
C SER A 42 24.16 -13.81 3.44
N VAL A 43 23.59 -14.97 3.08
CA VAL A 43 23.56 -16.15 3.95
C VAL A 43 24.98 -16.67 4.23
N GLN A 44 25.84 -16.70 3.21
CA GLN A 44 27.25 -17.06 3.38
C GLN A 44 27.96 -16.07 4.30
N LYS A 45 27.79 -14.76 4.08
CA LYS A 45 28.34 -13.72 4.96
C LYS A 45 27.88 -13.84 6.41
N LEU A 46 26.62 -14.21 6.65
CA LEU A 46 26.10 -14.47 7.99
C LEU A 46 26.82 -15.68 8.62
N ALA A 47 27.00 -16.76 7.87
CA ALA A 47 27.71 -17.95 8.33
C ALA A 47 29.19 -17.67 8.64
N ASP A 48 29.87 -16.94 7.75
CA ASP A 48 31.28 -16.54 7.92
C ASP A 48 31.49 -15.67 9.17
N ALA A 49 30.48 -14.86 9.52
CA ALA A 49 30.47 -14.04 10.74
C ALA A 49 29.99 -14.80 12.00
N GLY A 50 29.77 -16.12 11.91
CA GLY A 50 29.37 -16.98 13.04
C GLY A 50 27.88 -16.96 13.37
N PHE A 51 27.02 -16.35 12.55
CA PHE A 51 25.58 -16.34 12.76
C PHE A 51 24.90 -17.54 12.09
N GLN A 52 24.40 -18.47 12.89
CA GLN A 52 23.61 -19.62 12.42
C GLN A 52 22.12 -19.30 12.45
N ILE A 53 21.62 -18.63 11.40
CA ILE A 53 20.19 -18.35 11.26
C ILE A 53 19.55 -19.44 10.38
N PRO A 54 18.46 -20.10 10.83
CA PRO A 54 17.76 -21.08 10.02
C PRO A 54 17.28 -20.49 8.69
N SER A 55 17.56 -21.17 7.57
CA SER A 55 17.21 -20.69 6.22
C SER A 55 15.71 -20.47 6.05
N TRP A 56 14.86 -21.29 6.69
CA TRP A 56 13.41 -21.14 6.67
C TRP A 56 12.95 -19.79 7.23
N LEU A 57 13.64 -19.27 8.27
CA LEU A 57 13.30 -17.99 8.89
C LEU A 57 13.64 -16.83 7.96
N LEU A 58 14.84 -16.84 7.36
CA LEU A 58 15.27 -15.81 6.41
C LEU A 58 14.37 -15.78 5.17
N GLN A 59 14.03 -16.94 4.61
CA GLN A 59 13.13 -17.04 3.46
C GLN A 59 11.71 -16.57 3.82
N THR A 60 11.22 -16.89 5.02
CA THR A 60 9.91 -16.41 5.49
C THR A 60 9.91 -14.89 5.65
N LEU A 61 10.94 -14.31 6.27
CA LEU A 61 11.06 -12.85 6.41
C LEU A 61 11.17 -12.17 5.04
N ALA A 62 11.97 -12.72 4.13
CA ALA A 62 12.06 -12.22 2.76
C ALA A 62 10.70 -12.24 2.05
N TYR A 63 9.95 -13.34 2.14
CA TYR A 63 8.63 -13.45 1.53
C TYR A 63 7.61 -12.47 2.16
N GLN A 64 7.63 -12.30 3.48
CA GLN A 64 6.67 -11.45 4.19
C GLN A 64 6.95 -9.95 4.00
N PHE A 65 8.21 -9.55 3.80
CA PHE A 65 8.65 -8.16 3.69
C PHE A 65 9.06 -7.74 2.26
N ASP A 66 8.74 -8.56 1.26
CA ASP A 66 8.88 -8.25 -0.15
C ASP A 66 7.53 -8.41 -0.89
N HIS A 67 7.46 -7.92 -2.11
CA HIS A 67 6.27 -8.04 -2.94
C HIS A 67 6.22 -9.39 -3.66
N VAL A 68 5.06 -10.04 -3.64
CA VAL A 68 4.82 -11.15 -4.57
C VAL A 68 4.89 -10.67 -6.02
N ALA A 69 5.36 -11.54 -6.90
CA ALA A 69 5.53 -11.20 -8.32
C ALA A 69 4.19 -10.95 -9.00
N TRP A 70 3.19 -11.81 -8.75
CA TRP A 70 1.87 -11.71 -9.37
C TRP A 70 0.74 -12.19 -8.47
N THR A 71 0.70 -13.48 -8.17
CA THR A 71 -0.22 -14.11 -7.22
C THR A 71 0.43 -14.35 -5.87
N GLY A 72 -0.40 -14.51 -4.85
CA GLY A 72 0.02 -14.66 -3.46
C GLY A 72 -0.18 -13.39 -2.65
N CYS A 73 0.25 -13.46 -1.39
CA CYS A 73 0.20 -12.34 -0.47
C CYS A 73 1.31 -12.48 0.58
N GLY A 74 2.24 -11.53 0.60
CA GLY A 74 3.07 -11.27 1.77
C GLY A 74 2.42 -10.22 2.67
N PHE A 75 2.87 -10.09 3.91
CA PHE A 75 2.48 -8.99 4.81
C PHE A 75 2.66 -7.62 4.12
N TRP A 76 3.77 -7.46 3.39
CA TRP A 76 4.13 -6.25 2.67
C TRP A 76 3.09 -5.82 1.61
N ASP A 77 2.32 -6.78 1.08
CA ASP A 77 1.29 -6.53 0.08
C ASP A 77 0.01 -5.92 0.67
N LEU A 78 -0.22 -6.09 1.98
CA LEU A 78 -1.38 -5.56 2.69
C LEU A 78 -1.29 -4.06 3.00
N ILE A 79 -0.11 -3.45 2.87
CA ILE A 79 0.12 -2.02 3.18
C ILE A 79 -0.84 -1.12 2.39
N GLN A 80 -0.92 -1.30 1.08
CA GLN A 80 -1.77 -0.46 0.23
C GLN A 80 -3.28 -0.68 0.50
N PRO A 81 -3.80 -1.93 0.58
CA PRO A 81 -5.18 -2.18 0.99
C PRO A 81 -5.53 -1.57 2.35
N SER A 82 -4.64 -1.68 3.34
CA SER A 82 -4.84 -1.06 4.65
C SER A 82 -5.01 0.47 4.55
N PHE A 83 -4.25 1.15 3.68
CA PHE A 83 -4.46 2.58 3.44
C PHE A 83 -5.81 2.88 2.80
N MET A 84 -6.18 2.17 1.75
CA MET A 84 -7.48 2.35 1.07
C MET A 84 -8.63 2.14 2.08
N PHE A 85 -8.58 1.05 2.82
CA PHE A 85 -9.55 0.73 3.84
C PHE A 85 -9.64 1.83 4.92
N LEU A 86 -8.50 2.28 5.46
CA LEU A 86 -8.46 3.33 6.49
C LEU A 86 -8.95 4.70 6.01
N VAL A 87 -8.81 5.02 4.72
CA VAL A 87 -9.45 6.22 4.13
C VAL A 87 -10.96 6.11 4.28
N GLY A 88 -11.54 4.96 3.93
CA GLY A 88 -12.96 4.65 4.14
C GLY A 88 -13.39 4.79 5.59
N VAL A 89 -12.66 4.15 6.50
CA VAL A 89 -12.94 4.16 7.95
C VAL A 89 -12.99 5.59 8.51
N ALA A 90 -12.16 6.50 7.99
CA ALA A 90 -12.10 7.88 8.46
C ALA A 90 -13.26 8.78 7.97
N VAL A 91 -13.95 8.41 6.88
CA VAL A 91 -15.00 9.26 6.27
C VAL A 91 -16.13 9.59 7.25
N PRO A 92 -16.75 8.64 7.98
CA PRO A 92 -17.87 8.92 8.88
C PRO A 92 -17.52 9.90 10.01
N PHE A 93 -16.29 9.84 10.52
CA PHE A 93 -15.78 10.76 11.55
C PHE A 93 -15.53 12.15 10.98
N SER A 94 -14.87 12.25 9.82
CA SER A 94 -14.60 13.53 9.15
C SER A 94 -15.89 14.26 8.73
N TYR A 95 -16.90 13.50 8.30
CA TYR A 95 -18.21 14.02 7.93
C TYR A 95 -18.99 14.52 9.15
N SER A 96 -19.02 13.73 10.24
CA SER A 96 -19.64 14.11 11.52
C SER A 96 -19.19 15.49 11.97
N ARG A 97 -17.86 15.65 12.04
CA ARG A 97 -17.22 16.86 12.54
C ARG A 97 -17.58 18.08 11.70
N ARG A 98 -17.54 17.98 10.37
CA ARG A 98 -17.87 19.11 9.48
C ARG A 98 -19.36 19.45 9.52
N ALA A 99 -20.22 18.46 9.73
CA ALA A 99 -21.64 18.67 9.91
C ALA A 99 -21.94 19.39 11.24
N THR A 100 -21.27 19.02 12.34
CA THR A 100 -21.39 19.73 13.63
C THR A 100 -20.82 21.15 13.59
N GLU A 101 -19.80 21.39 12.75
CA GLU A 101 -19.24 22.72 12.48
C GLU A 101 -20.13 23.58 11.54
N GLY A 102 -21.29 23.07 11.10
CA GLY A 102 -22.29 23.83 10.33
C GLY A 102 -21.98 23.98 8.84
N HIS A 103 -21.00 23.24 8.29
CA HIS A 103 -20.66 23.34 6.86
C HIS A 103 -21.75 22.75 5.96
N SER A 104 -22.16 23.47 4.93
CA SER A 104 -23.11 22.99 3.93
C SER A 104 -22.58 21.78 3.16
N SER A 105 -23.48 20.89 2.71
CA SER A 105 -23.11 19.70 1.93
C SER A 105 -22.32 20.03 0.66
N ALA A 106 -22.65 21.14 -0.01
CA ALA A 106 -21.94 21.59 -1.21
C ALA A 106 -20.52 22.06 -0.89
N ALA A 107 -20.33 22.83 0.19
CA ALA A 107 -19.00 23.27 0.63
C ALA A 107 -18.10 22.08 1.00
N GLN A 108 -18.66 21.07 1.69
CA GLN A 108 -17.95 19.84 2.02
C GLN A 108 -17.56 19.06 0.76
N PHE A 109 -18.48 18.92 -0.21
CA PHE A 109 -18.18 18.21 -1.46
C PHE A 109 -17.12 18.93 -2.31
N ARG A 110 -17.13 20.27 -2.37
CA ARG A 110 -16.07 21.04 -3.01
C ARG A 110 -14.71 20.80 -2.36
N HIS A 111 -14.66 20.73 -1.03
CA HIS A 111 -13.43 20.37 -0.32
C HIS A 111 -12.97 18.94 -0.63
N VAL A 112 -13.91 18.00 -0.81
CA VAL A 112 -13.61 16.61 -1.24
C VAL A 112 -12.98 16.60 -2.63
N LEU A 113 -13.52 17.38 -3.58
CA LEU A 113 -12.96 17.51 -4.93
C LEU A 113 -11.56 18.14 -4.92
N TRP A 114 -11.36 19.20 -4.13
CA TRP A 114 -10.04 19.82 -3.97
C TRP A 114 -9.02 18.85 -3.38
N ARG A 115 -9.37 18.16 -2.29
CA ARG A 115 -8.51 17.15 -1.68
C ARG A 115 -8.16 16.03 -2.65
N SER A 116 -9.15 15.55 -3.41
CA SER A 116 -8.96 14.55 -4.48
C SER A 116 -7.95 15.04 -5.52
N PHE A 117 -8.12 16.26 -6.02
CA PHE A 117 -7.21 16.89 -6.98
C PHE A 117 -5.79 16.99 -6.43
N VAL A 118 -5.61 17.50 -5.21
CA VAL A 118 -4.28 17.64 -4.60
C VAL A 118 -3.61 16.29 -4.39
N LEU A 119 -4.34 15.24 -4.00
CA LEU A 119 -3.77 13.89 -3.86
C LEU A 119 -3.30 13.31 -5.20
N VAL A 120 -4.07 13.50 -6.27
CA VAL A 120 -3.67 13.08 -7.62
C VAL A 120 -2.46 13.88 -8.10
N ALA A 121 -2.49 15.21 -7.96
CA ALA A 121 -1.38 16.09 -8.35
C ALA A 121 -0.10 15.74 -7.58
N LEU A 122 -0.19 15.51 -6.26
CA LEU A 122 0.92 15.08 -5.43
C LEU A 122 1.44 13.69 -5.84
N GLY A 123 0.56 12.77 -6.23
CA GLY A 123 0.94 11.47 -6.77
C GLY A 123 1.76 11.57 -8.05
N VAL A 124 1.33 12.42 -9.00
CA VAL A 124 2.08 12.71 -10.24
C VAL A 124 3.42 13.39 -9.93
N PHE A 125 3.41 14.37 -9.02
CA PHE A 125 4.62 15.07 -8.59
C PHE A 125 5.66 14.11 -8.01
N LEU A 126 5.26 13.26 -7.06
CA LEU A 126 6.16 12.27 -6.46
C LEU A 126 6.65 11.22 -7.47
N SER A 127 5.82 10.85 -8.45
CA SER A 127 6.21 9.92 -9.51
C SER A 127 7.18 10.52 -10.53
N SER A 128 7.29 11.84 -10.55
CA SER A 128 8.23 12.61 -11.38
C SER A 128 9.56 12.88 -10.67
N ASN A 129 9.74 12.41 -9.43
CA ASN A 129 10.95 12.64 -8.67
C ASN A 129 12.18 12.10 -9.43
N SER A 130 13.20 12.94 -9.62
CA SER A 130 14.42 12.63 -10.39
C SER A 130 14.22 12.35 -11.89
N SER A 131 13.03 12.62 -12.44
CA SER A 131 12.75 12.55 -13.88
C SER A 131 13.02 13.90 -14.54
N LYS A 132 13.50 13.90 -15.79
CA LYS A 132 13.64 15.12 -16.60
C LYS A 132 12.30 15.69 -17.06
N GLN A 133 11.25 14.86 -17.03
CA GLN A 133 9.90 15.21 -17.47
C GLN A 133 8.84 14.82 -16.44
N THR A 134 7.64 15.40 -16.53
CA THR A 134 6.49 14.98 -15.74
C THR A 134 6.09 13.55 -16.08
N ASN A 135 6.08 12.67 -15.09
CA ASN A 135 5.66 11.29 -15.21
C ASN A 135 4.17 11.16 -14.85
N PHE A 136 3.31 11.29 -15.86
CA PHE A 136 1.88 11.07 -15.69
C PHE A 136 1.58 9.58 -15.45
N THR A 137 1.55 9.21 -14.18
CA THR A 137 1.10 7.89 -13.74
C THR A 137 0.18 8.02 -12.55
N PHE A 138 -0.92 7.27 -12.59
CA PHE A 138 -1.98 7.34 -11.59
C PHE A 138 -2.05 6.09 -10.73
N VAL A 139 -1.04 5.20 -10.83
CA VAL A 139 -1.04 3.89 -10.17
C VAL A 139 -0.62 3.95 -8.69
N ASN A 140 -0.01 5.07 -8.28
CA ASN A 140 0.45 5.27 -6.91
C ASN A 140 -0.71 5.44 -5.92
N VAL A 141 -0.45 5.14 -4.64
CA VAL A 141 -1.46 5.13 -3.57
C VAL A 141 -2.24 6.45 -3.49
N LEU A 142 -1.58 7.60 -3.60
CA LEU A 142 -2.25 8.91 -3.49
C LEU A 142 -3.21 9.16 -4.64
N SER A 143 -2.81 8.84 -5.87
CA SER A 143 -3.65 9.01 -7.05
C SER A 143 -4.85 8.08 -7.00
N GLN A 144 -4.65 6.83 -6.60
CA GLN A 144 -5.70 5.83 -6.44
C GLN A 144 -6.75 6.24 -5.39
N ILE A 145 -6.30 6.75 -4.24
CA ILE A 145 -7.19 7.33 -3.22
C ILE A 145 -7.91 8.54 -3.81
N GLY A 146 -7.18 9.47 -4.43
CA GLY A 146 -7.74 10.70 -4.99
C GLY A 146 -8.86 10.40 -5.98
N LEU A 147 -8.61 9.57 -6.99
CA LEU A 147 -9.58 9.22 -8.02
C LEU A 147 -10.87 8.58 -7.48
N GLY A 148 -10.79 7.76 -6.43
CA GLY A 148 -11.98 7.13 -5.84
C GLY A 148 -12.67 7.94 -4.75
N TYR A 149 -11.99 8.90 -4.11
CA TYR A 149 -12.49 9.61 -2.93
C TYR A 149 -13.78 10.41 -3.15
N PRO A 150 -14.00 11.12 -4.28
CA PRO A 150 -15.26 11.80 -4.55
C PRO A 150 -16.44 10.84 -4.57
N VAL A 151 -16.30 9.69 -5.24
CA VAL A 151 -17.36 8.67 -5.32
C VAL A 151 -17.61 8.05 -3.95
N LEU A 152 -16.56 7.69 -3.22
CA LEU A 152 -16.66 7.20 -1.84
C LEU A 152 -17.48 8.14 -0.95
N TYR A 153 -17.23 9.45 -1.05
CA TYR A 153 -17.91 10.45 -0.24
C TYR A 153 -19.42 10.56 -0.54
N LEU A 154 -19.88 10.20 -1.76
CA LEU A 154 -21.32 10.14 -2.08
C LEU A 154 -22.04 9.05 -1.27
N PHE A 155 -21.32 8.03 -0.80
CA PHE A 155 -21.86 6.94 0.01
C PHE A 155 -21.83 7.22 1.53
N ARG A 156 -21.21 8.31 1.98
CA ARG A 156 -20.95 8.62 3.40
C ARG A 156 -22.18 8.56 4.33
N ALA A 157 -23.36 8.86 3.80
CA ALA A 157 -24.62 8.93 4.53
C ALA A 157 -25.65 7.91 4.00
N ARG A 158 -25.20 6.93 3.22
CA ARG A 158 -26.04 5.84 2.70
C ARG A 158 -26.04 4.66 3.67
N SER A 159 -27.12 3.88 3.65
CA SER A 159 -27.26 2.69 4.48
C SER A 159 -26.15 1.67 4.20
N LEU A 160 -25.83 0.82 5.18
CA LEU A 160 -24.85 -0.27 5.00
C LEU A 160 -25.23 -1.19 3.84
N ARG A 161 -26.53 -1.43 3.62
CA ARG A 161 -27.03 -2.22 2.48
C ARG A 161 -26.67 -1.56 1.14
N THR A 162 -26.91 -0.26 1.02
CA THR A 162 -26.57 0.50 -0.20
C THR A 162 -25.06 0.50 -0.46
N GLN A 163 -24.25 0.68 0.59
CA GLN A 163 -22.80 0.59 0.48
C GLN A 163 -22.38 -0.81 0.00
N PHE A 164 -23.00 -1.88 0.53
CA PHE A 164 -22.67 -3.26 0.17
C PHE A 164 -23.06 -3.59 -1.27
N VAL A 165 -24.26 -3.18 -1.70
CA VAL A 165 -24.69 -3.33 -3.09
C VAL A 165 -23.74 -2.58 -4.03
N ALA A 166 -23.32 -1.35 -3.68
CA ALA A 166 -22.35 -0.62 -4.49
C ALA A 166 -21.00 -1.33 -4.57
N THR A 167 -20.48 -1.84 -3.45
CA THR A 167 -19.27 -2.69 -3.42
C THR A 167 -19.43 -3.90 -4.34
N ALA A 168 -20.54 -4.63 -4.26
CA ALA A 168 -20.80 -5.80 -5.09
C ALA A 168 -20.90 -5.44 -6.59
N VAL A 169 -21.61 -4.37 -6.94
CA VAL A 169 -21.74 -3.89 -8.33
C VAL A 169 -20.38 -3.50 -8.90
N ILE A 170 -19.54 -2.79 -8.14
CA ILE A 170 -18.19 -2.42 -8.57
C ILE A 170 -17.34 -3.66 -8.82
N LEU A 171 -17.33 -4.62 -7.89
CA LEU A 171 -16.48 -5.81 -7.99
C LEU A 171 -16.94 -6.75 -9.10
N ILE A 172 -18.25 -7.05 -9.18
CA ILE A 172 -18.82 -7.93 -10.21
C ILE A 172 -18.73 -7.25 -11.58
N GLY A 173 -19.00 -5.95 -11.67
CA GLY A 173 -18.89 -5.18 -12.91
C GLY A 173 -17.46 -5.12 -13.43
N TYR A 174 -16.48 -4.86 -12.57
CA TYR A 174 -15.07 -4.84 -12.97
C TYR A 174 -14.55 -6.23 -13.33
N TRP A 175 -14.96 -7.26 -12.58
CA TRP A 175 -14.68 -8.66 -12.94
C TRP A 175 -15.28 -9.02 -14.30
N GLY A 176 -16.55 -8.68 -14.53
CA GLY A 176 -17.25 -8.94 -15.78
C GLY A 176 -16.62 -8.21 -16.96
N TRP A 177 -16.11 -7.00 -16.76
CA TRP A 177 -15.37 -6.28 -17.79
C TRP A 177 -14.07 -7.00 -18.20
N PHE A 178 -13.29 -7.51 -17.23
CA PHE A 178 -12.11 -8.32 -17.53
C PHE A 178 -12.50 -9.63 -18.25
N ALA A 179 -13.48 -10.35 -17.71
CA ALA A 179 -13.93 -11.64 -18.23
C ALA A 179 -14.47 -11.60 -19.66
N ASN A 180 -15.03 -10.45 -20.10
CA ASN A 180 -15.59 -10.26 -21.44
C ASN A 180 -14.66 -9.48 -22.38
N SER A 181 -13.51 -9.00 -21.89
CA SER A 181 -12.55 -8.29 -22.72
C SER A 181 -11.85 -9.25 -23.67
N LYS A 182 -11.60 -8.84 -24.92
CA LYS A 182 -10.79 -9.67 -25.83
C LYS A 182 -9.33 -9.55 -25.41
N THR A 183 -8.63 -10.67 -25.34
CA THR A 183 -7.17 -10.64 -25.22
C THR A 183 -6.57 -9.91 -26.44
N PRO A 184 -5.48 -9.15 -26.27
CA PRO A 184 -4.84 -8.45 -27.38
C PRO A 184 -4.46 -9.38 -28.55
N SER A 185 -4.39 -8.82 -29.74
CA SER A 185 -3.94 -9.54 -30.94
C SER A 185 -2.48 -10.03 -30.76
N PRO A 186 -2.08 -11.13 -31.43
CA PRO A 186 -0.71 -11.64 -31.34
C PRO A 186 0.35 -10.57 -31.62
N GLU A 187 0.13 -9.70 -32.60
CA GLU A 187 1.04 -8.59 -32.93
C GLU A 187 1.29 -7.63 -31.75
N VAL A 188 0.24 -7.34 -30.97
CA VAL A 188 0.34 -6.49 -29.78
C VAL A 188 1.08 -7.21 -28.66
N ILE A 189 0.86 -8.52 -28.49
CA ILE A 189 1.56 -9.34 -27.50
C ILE A 189 3.05 -9.40 -27.85
N ASP A 190 3.40 -9.61 -29.12
CA ASP A 190 4.79 -9.64 -29.59
C ASP A 190 5.49 -8.29 -29.36
N SER A 191 4.79 -7.18 -29.61
CA SER A 191 5.29 -5.84 -29.31
C SER A 191 5.54 -5.63 -27.81
N ILE A 192 4.68 -6.18 -26.95
CA ILE A 192 4.86 -6.12 -25.49
C ILE A 192 6.10 -6.93 -25.08
N HIS A 193 6.25 -8.13 -25.63
CA HIS A 193 7.40 -9.01 -25.34
C HIS A 193 8.71 -8.39 -25.81
N SER A 194 8.75 -7.76 -26.99
CA SER A 194 9.97 -7.11 -27.49
C SER A 194 10.41 -5.94 -26.60
N ILE A 195 9.46 -5.16 -26.08
CA ILE A 195 9.74 -4.05 -25.16
C ILE A 195 10.24 -4.56 -23.81
N ILE A 196 9.66 -5.65 -23.31
CA ILE A 196 10.12 -6.30 -22.08
C ILE A 196 11.54 -6.85 -22.26
N ALA A 197 11.86 -7.43 -23.42
CA ALA A 197 13.19 -7.94 -23.72
C ALA A 197 14.25 -6.82 -23.75
N ASP A 198 13.98 -5.70 -24.43
CA ASP A 198 14.87 -4.53 -24.46
C ASP A 198 15.07 -3.92 -23.06
N ARG A 199 13.99 -3.85 -22.26
CA ARG A 199 14.08 -3.45 -20.85
C ARG A 199 15.00 -4.40 -20.08
N ASP A 200 14.77 -5.70 -20.18
CA ASP A 200 15.50 -6.71 -19.40
C ASP A 200 16.99 -6.73 -19.77
N GLU A 201 17.34 -6.52 -21.03
CA GLU A 201 18.73 -6.33 -21.47
C GLU A 201 19.38 -5.12 -20.78
N LYS A 202 18.69 -3.97 -20.73
CA LYS A 202 19.18 -2.77 -20.03
C LYS A 202 19.32 -2.99 -18.52
N PHE A 203 18.45 -3.76 -17.90
CA PHE A 203 18.56 -4.11 -16.47
C PHE A 203 19.79 -4.98 -16.19
N ARG A 204 20.05 -5.98 -17.04
CA ARG A 204 21.27 -6.80 -16.96
C ARG A 204 22.53 -5.94 -17.13
N ALA A 205 22.53 -5.01 -18.09
CA ALA A 205 23.64 -4.10 -18.31
C ALA A 205 23.91 -3.17 -17.11
N ALA A 206 22.88 -2.85 -16.33
CA ALA A 206 22.99 -2.05 -15.10
C ALA A 206 23.31 -2.89 -13.84
N SER A 207 23.66 -4.18 -13.99
CA SER A 207 23.87 -5.13 -12.91
C SER A 207 22.69 -5.20 -11.91
N LYS A 208 21.46 -4.98 -12.41
CA LYS A 208 20.24 -5.07 -11.61
C LYS A 208 19.61 -6.45 -11.79
N GLU A 209 19.09 -6.99 -10.70
CA GLU A 209 18.25 -8.20 -10.79
C GLU A 209 16.99 -7.94 -11.61
N LEU A 210 16.65 -8.91 -12.45
CA LEU A 210 15.46 -8.84 -13.27
C LEU A 210 14.20 -8.95 -12.40
N PRO A 211 13.14 -8.20 -12.76
CA PRO A 211 11.82 -8.44 -12.20
C PRO A 211 11.41 -9.90 -12.44
N LYS A 212 10.86 -10.56 -11.41
CA LYS A 212 10.25 -11.89 -11.58
C LYS A 212 8.99 -11.75 -12.46
N GLU A 213 9.03 -12.28 -13.67
CA GLU A 213 7.86 -12.35 -14.55
C GLU A 213 7.06 -13.63 -14.26
N PRO A 214 5.72 -13.54 -14.08
CA PRO A 214 4.89 -14.71 -13.84
C PRO A 214 4.72 -15.54 -15.12
N GLN A 215 4.50 -16.85 -14.94
CA GLN A 215 4.04 -17.70 -16.04
C GLN A 215 2.66 -17.22 -16.51
N PRO A 216 2.44 -17.00 -17.82
CA PRO A 216 1.17 -16.54 -18.33
C PRO A 216 0.11 -17.64 -18.20
N TRP A 217 -1.08 -17.26 -17.74
CA TRP A 217 -2.24 -18.14 -17.72
C TRP A 217 -2.83 -18.33 -19.12
N THR A 218 -3.46 -19.49 -19.34
CA THR A 218 -4.19 -19.83 -20.56
C THR A 218 -5.69 -19.96 -20.28
N GLY A 219 -6.50 -20.07 -21.34
CA GLY A 219 -7.96 -20.20 -21.21
C GLY A 219 -8.61 -18.96 -20.58
N PHE A 220 -9.61 -19.16 -19.73
CA PHE A 220 -10.37 -18.05 -19.10
C PHE A 220 -9.49 -17.15 -18.23
N ALA A 221 -8.48 -17.70 -17.54
CA ALA A 221 -7.61 -16.93 -16.65
C ALA A 221 -6.69 -15.94 -17.41
N ALA A 222 -6.49 -16.13 -18.72
CA ALA A 222 -5.63 -15.27 -19.54
C ALA A 222 -6.07 -13.78 -19.53
N HIS A 223 -7.34 -13.49 -19.26
CA HIS A 223 -7.88 -12.13 -19.14
C HIS A 223 -7.22 -11.31 -18.01
N TRP A 224 -6.55 -11.96 -17.05
CA TRP A 224 -5.86 -11.31 -15.93
C TRP A 224 -4.34 -11.35 -16.04
N ASN A 225 -3.78 -11.77 -17.18
CA ASN A 225 -2.33 -11.79 -17.36
C ASN A 225 -1.72 -10.40 -17.28
N LYS A 226 -0.47 -10.35 -16.81
CA LYS A 226 0.31 -9.12 -16.70
C LYS A 226 0.48 -8.49 -18.08
N HIS A 227 0.35 -7.17 -18.15
CA HIS A 227 0.46 -6.35 -19.37
C HIS A 227 -0.59 -6.57 -20.47
N VAL A 228 -1.27 -7.72 -20.54
CA VAL A 228 -2.17 -8.08 -21.66
C VAL A 228 -3.66 -8.06 -21.29
N ASN A 229 -4.03 -7.53 -20.13
CA ASN A 229 -5.42 -7.44 -19.71
C ASN A 229 -6.11 -6.11 -20.10
N ALA A 230 -7.43 -6.04 -19.90
CA ALA A 230 -8.29 -4.92 -20.29
C ALA A 230 -7.82 -3.54 -19.77
N ALA A 231 -7.44 -3.46 -18.50
CA ALA A 231 -6.99 -2.21 -17.90
C ALA A 231 -5.60 -1.76 -18.38
N ALA A 232 -4.73 -2.69 -18.76
CA ALA A 232 -3.47 -2.35 -19.42
C ALA A 232 -3.71 -1.72 -20.80
N GLU A 233 -4.73 -2.18 -21.52
CA GLU A 233 -5.12 -1.58 -22.80
C GLU A 233 -5.64 -0.15 -22.63
N VAL A 234 -6.45 0.09 -21.59
CA VAL A 234 -6.91 1.44 -21.26
C VAL A 234 -5.73 2.35 -20.95
N ASP A 235 -4.75 1.90 -20.14
CA ASP A 235 -3.56 2.69 -19.84
C ASP A 235 -2.75 3.02 -21.10
N ARG A 236 -2.56 2.05 -22.00
CA ARG A 236 -1.94 2.30 -23.31
C ARG A 236 -2.69 3.36 -24.10
N LYS A 237 -4.02 3.37 -24.10
CA LYS A 237 -4.79 4.39 -24.83
C LYS A 237 -4.78 5.74 -24.11
N PHE A 238 -4.87 5.74 -22.79
CA PHE A 238 -5.05 6.93 -21.98
C PHE A 238 -3.74 7.67 -21.72
N LEU A 239 -2.71 6.99 -21.22
CA LEU A 239 -1.43 7.61 -20.84
C LEU A 239 -0.69 8.15 -22.08
N ASN A 240 -0.87 7.54 -23.24
CA ASN A 240 -0.33 8.04 -24.51
C ASN A 240 -0.97 9.32 -25.04
N ARG A 241 -2.06 9.80 -24.43
CA ARG A 241 -2.65 11.12 -24.74
C ARG A 241 -2.08 12.22 -23.87
N LEU A 242 -1.34 11.88 -22.82
CA LEU A 242 -0.75 12.85 -21.90
C LEU A 242 0.61 13.31 -22.42
N PRO A 243 1.03 14.54 -22.10
CA PRO A 243 2.33 15.05 -22.53
C PRO A 243 3.48 14.17 -22.04
N SER A 244 4.35 13.78 -22.96
CA SER A 244 5.63 13.14 -22.66
C SER A 244 6.68 13.60 -23.67
N GLU A 245 7.85 14.03 -23.21
CA GLU A 245 9.02 14.29 -24.03
C GLU A 245 9.48 13.01 -24.73
N LYS A 246 9.82 13.16 -26.02
CA LYS A 246 10.49 12.14 -26.83
C LYS A 246 11.98 12.09 -26.49
N GLU A 247 12.35 11.66 -25.28
CA GLU A 247 13.77 11.45 -24.93
C GLU A 247 14.29 10.09 -25.45
N PRO A 248 15.58 9.99 -25.81
CA PRO A 248 16.20 8.86 -26.54
C PRO A 248 16.18 7.51 -25.83
N PHE A 249 15.93 7.47 -24.51
CA PHE A 249 15.81 6.21 -23.75
C PHE A 249 14.44 5.55 -23.90
N ARG A 250 13.43 6.29 -24.39
CA ARG A 250 12.04 5.85 -24.40
C ARG A 250 11.23 6.54 -25.49
N GLY A 251 11.78 6.73 -26.69
CA GLY A 251 11.10 7.32 -27.87
C GLY A 251 9.81 6.62 -28.33
N GLN A 252 9.21 5.79 -27.47
CA GLN A 252 8.01 5.03 -27.67
C GLN A 252 6.92 5.47 -26.69
N LYS A 253 5.70 5.44 -27.22
CA LYS A 253 4.45 5.44 -26.49
C LYS A 253 4.52 4.52 -25.24
N PHE A 254 3.83 4.85 -24.16
CA PHE A 254 3.60 3.96 -23.02
C PHE A 254 3.01 2.62 -23.48
N TRP A 255 3.68 1.51 -23.16
CA TRP A 255 3.26 0.15 -23.48
C TRP A 255 3.04 -0.72 -22.25
N VAL A 256 3.97 -0.65 -21.29
CA VAL A 256 3.98 -1.49 -20.10
C VAL A 256 4.31 -0.67 -18.85
N ASN A 257 3.65 -1.03 -17.74
CA ASN A 257 4.08 -0.65 -16.39
C ASN A 257 4.91 -1.80 -15.82
N ASP A 258 6.16 -1.58 -15.42
CA ASP A 258 7.07 -2.66 -14.95
C ASP A 258 6.46 -3.53 -13.85
N GLY A 259 5.72 -2.89 -12.95
CA GLY A 259 5.04 -3.57 -11.86
C GLY A 259 3.67 -4.13 -12.22
N GLY A 260 3.18 -3.98 -13.45
CA GLY A 260 1.84 -4.40 -13.86
C GLY A 260 0.70 -3.62 -13.19
N TYR A 261 0.98 -2.49 -12.56
CA TYR A 261 -0.04 -1.64 -11.95
C TYR A 261 -0.75 -0.78 -12.98
N GLN A 262 -2.01 -0.42 -12.67
CA GLN A 262 -2.90 0.19 -13.66
C GLN A 262 -3.68 1.39 -13.11
N THR A 263 -4.01 2.36 -13.97
CA THR A 263 -4.76 3.56 -13.56
C THR A 263 -6.14 3.20 -13.03
N LEU A 264 -6.82 2.28 -13.71
CA LEU A 264 -8.19 1.86 -13.37
C LEU A 264 -8.31 0.98 -12.12
N ASN A 265 -7.20 0.66 -11.46
CA ASN A 265 -7.22 0.05 -10.12
C ASN A 265 -8.02 0.89 -9.10
N CYS A 266 -8.32 2.15 -9.40
CA CYS A 266 -9.07 3.04 -8.52
C CYS A 266 -10.54 2.58 -8.38
N ILE A 267 -11.04 1.83 -9.36
CA ILE A 267 -12.40 1.29 -9.39
C ILE A 267 -12.53 0.14 -8.37
N PRO A 268 -11.78 -0.98 -8.47
CA PRO A 268 -11.90 -2.04 -7.47
C PRO A 268 -11.29 -1.64 -6.10
N SER A 269 -10.36 -0.68 -6.04
CA SER A 269 -9.89 -0.16 -4.74
C SER A 269 -10.91 0.75 -4.04
N LEU A 270 -11.83 1.37 -4.78
CA LEU A 270 -13.00 2.02 -4.20
C LEU A 270 -13.89 1.03 -3.43
N ALA A 271 -13.99 -0.23 -3.87
CA ALA A 271 -14.71 -1.26 -3.12
C ALA A 271 -14.05 -1.52 -1.75
N THR A 272 -12.71 -1.57 -1.68
CA THR A 272 -11.96 -1.64 -0.41
C THR A 272 -12.21 -0.40 0.46
N MET A 273 -12.26 0.79 -0.13
CA MET A 273 -12.62 2.02 0.59
C MET A 273 -14.06 1.99 1.11
N LEU A 274 -15.02 1.45 0.35
CA LEU A 274 -16.42 1.31 0.77
C LEU A 274 -16.57 0.31 1.92
N LEU A 275 -15.83 -0.81 1.89
CA LEU A 275 -15.78 -1.74 3.03
C LEU A 275 -15.19 -1.07 4.28
N GLY A 276 -14.17 -0.22 4.10
CA GLY A 276 -13.67 0.65 5.16
C GLY A 276 -14.71 1.64 5.68
N LEU A 277 -15.50 2.25 4.79
CA LEU A 277 -16.60 3.16 5.16
C LEU A 277 -17.65 2.45 6.03
N MET A 278 -17.98 1.18 5.74
CA MET A 278 -18.86 0.38 6.57
C MET A 278 -18.26 0.16 7.97
N ALA A 279 -16.98 -0.23 8.06
CA ALA A 279 -16.29 -0.38 9.33
C ALA A 279 -16.29 0.92 10.14
N GLY A 280 -15.99 2.06 9.51
CA GLY A 280 -16.03 3.37 10.17
C GLY A 280 -17.43 3.72 10.67
N THR A 281 -18.47 3.37 9.91
CA THR A 281 -19.87 3.60 10.29
C THR A 281 -20.25 2.78 11.52
N VAL A 282 -19.83 1.51 11.57
CA VAL A 282 -20.04 0.62 12.72
C VAL A 282 -19.27 1.10 13.94
N LEU A 283 -18.01 1.50 13.80
CA LEU A 283 -17.20 2.01 14.91
C LEU A 283 -17.78 3.29 15.54
N ARG A 284 -18.36 4.18 14.71
CA ARG A 284 -19.03 5.41 15.17
C ARG A 284 -20.43 5.16 15.76
N SER A 285 -21.03 4.00 15.50
CA SER A 285 -22.37 3.70 16.01
C SER A 285 -22.42 3.59 17.53
N SER A 286 -23.62 3.72 18.10
CA SER A 286 -23.91 3.56 19.53
C SER A 286 -23.91 2.09 20.00
N GLN A 287 -23.53 1.14 19.14
CA GLN A 287 -23.44 -0.27 19.51
C GLN A 287 -22.38 -0.51 20.58
N LEU A 288 -22.52 -1.60 21.32
CA LEU A 288 -21.52 -2.03 22.29
C LEU A 288 -20.22 -2.41 21.58
N ASP A 289 -19.09 -2.14 22.22
CA ASP A 289 -17.77 -2.40 21.63
C ASP A 289 -17.52 -3.89 21.32
N ARG A 290 -18.16 -4.79 22.07
CA ARG A 290 -18.15 -6.24 21.78
C ARG A 290 -18.85 -6.55 20.45
N ASP A 291 -19.96 -5.88 20.16
CA ASP A 291 -20.72 -6.13 18.94
C ASP A 291 -20.03 -5.49 17.72
N LYS A 292 -19.39 -4.34 17.91
CA LYS A 292 -18.48 -3.75 16.91
C LYS A 292 -17.34 -4.71 16.56
N LEU A 293 -16.69 -5.31 17.55
CA LEU A 293 -15.64 -6.31 17.32
C LEU A 293 -16.14 -7.56 16.62
N LYS A 294 -17.26 -8.12 17.06
CA LYS A 294 -17.89 -9.26 16.39
C LYS A 294 -18.20 -8.94 14.94
N TRP A 295 -18.73 -7.75 14.67
CA TRP A 295 -19.05 -7.31 13.32
C TRP A 295 -17.78 -7.22 12.45
N LEU A 296 -16.71 -6.59 12.94
CA LEU A 296 -15.42 -6.51 12.22
C LEU A 296 -14.84 -7.91 11.95
N PHE A 297 -14.89 -8.80 12.94
CA PHE A 297 -14.40 -10.16 12.80
C PHE A 297 -15.20 -10.96 11.76
N LEU A 298 -16.53 -10.91 11.84
CA LEU A 298 -17.45 -11.58 10.91
C LEU A 298 -17.35 -11.00 9.50
N ALA A 299 -17.17 -9.68 9.35
CA ALA A 299 -16.94 -9.05 8.06
C ALA A 299 -15.64 -9.55 7.42
N GLY A 300 -14.57 -9.66 8.22
CA GLY A 300 -13.31 -10.25 7.77
C GLY A 300 -13.46 -11.70 7.35
N LEU A 301 -14.11 -12.53 8.18
CA LEU A 301 -14.40 -13.94 7.89
C LEU A 301 -15.24 -14.09 6.61
N THR A 302 -16.26 -13.27 6.43
CA THR A 302 -17.11 -13.28 5.23
C THR A 302 -16.30 -12.97 3.98
N CYS A 303 -15.39 -12.00 4.04
CA CYS A 303 -14.49 -11.72 2.92
C CYS A 303 -13.62 -12.93 2.58
N PHE A 304 -13.07 -13.64 3.57
CA PHE A 304 -12.30 -14.86 3.32
C PHE A 304 -13.13 -15.98 2.71
N CYS A 305 -14.31 -16.26 3.26
CA CYS A 305 -15.24 -17.25 2.73
C CYS A 305 -15.65 -16.96 1.29
N VAL A 306 -15.78 -15.67 0.92
CA VAL A 306 -16.05 -15.26 -0.47
C VAL A 306 -14.80 -15.36 -1.34
N SER A 307 -13.61 -15.00 -0.84
CA SER A 307 -12.37 -15.04 -1.64
C SER A 307 -11.87 -16.46 -1.92
N MET A 308 -12.08 -17.39 -0.98
CA MET A 308 -11.62 -18.77 -1.08
C MET A 308 -12.08 -19.50 -2.35
N PRO A 309 -13.37 -19.46 -2.75
CA PRO A 309 -13.83 -20.10 -3.98
C PRO A 309 -13.44 -19.34 -5.26
N LEU A 310 -13.05 -18.07 -5.18
CA LEU A 310 -12.73 -17.24 -6.35
C LEU A 310 -11.35 -17.57 -6.96
N ASP A 311 -10.41 -17.99 -6.12
CA ASP A 311 -9.05 -18.33 -6.54
C ASP A 311 -8.38 -19.25 -5.51
N THR A 312 -7.82 -20.36 -5.98
CA THR A 312 -7.08 -21.31 -5.15
C THR A 312 -5.59 -20.95 -5.01
N SER A 313 -5.08 -19.94 -5.73
CA SER A 313 -3.66 -19.56 -5.73
C SER A 313 -3.08 -19.12 -4.37
N ILE A 314 -3.95 -18.73 -3.42
CA ILE A 314 -3.55 -18.26 -2.08
C ILE A 314 -3.89 -19.28 -0.99
N TRP A 315 -4.40 -20.45 -1.37
CA TRP A 315 -4.69 -21.49 -0.40
C TRP A 315 -3.38 -22.02 0.21
N PRO A 316 -3.28 -22.11 1.54
CA PRO A 316 -2.12 -22.70 2.20
C PRO A 316 -2.01 -24.22 1.94
N VAL A 317 -3.10 -24.84 1.48
CA VAL A 317 -3.16 -26.26 1.12
C VAL A 317 -3.29 -26.34 -0.39
N ALA A 318 -2.25 -26.82 -1.06
CA ALA A 318 -2.35 -27.21 -2.46
C ALA A 318 -3.27 -28.44 -2.53
N ILE A 319 -4.49 -28.26 -3.04
CA ILE A 319 -5.44 -29.36 -3.22
C ILE A 319 -5.22 -29.91 -4.63
N PRO A 320 -4.72 -31.15 -4.78
CA PRO A 320 -4.48 -31.73 -6.09
C PRO A 320 -5.75 -31.70 -6.94
N LYS A 321 -5.64 -31.20 -8.18
CA LYS A 321 -6.73 -31.06 -9.18
C LYS A 321 -7.74 -29.91 -8.93
N CYS A 322 -7.47 -29.02 -7.97
CA CYS A 322 -8.31 -27.84 -7.69
C CYS A 322 -7.55 -26.54 -7.99
N ASP A 323 -7.09 -26.37 -9.24
CA ASP A 323 -6.43 -25.14 -9.71
C ASP A 323 -7.37 -24.38 -10.64
N TRP A 324 -8.10 -23.40 -10.10
CA TRP A 324 -8.91 -22.49 -10.91
C TRP A 324 -8.73 -21.04 -10.48
N HIS A 325 -8.79 -20.16 -11.47
CA HIS A 325 -8.66 -18.72 -11.29
C HIS A 325 -9.88 -18.04 -11.90
N PHE A 326 -10.99 -17.99 -11.16
CA PHE A 326 -12.24 -17.37 -11.63
C PHE A 326 -12.19 -15.85 -11.47
N ALA A 327 -11.77 -15.37 -10.30
CA ALA A 327 -11.40 -13.98 -10.07
C ALA A 327 -10.03 -13.98 -9.36
N PRO A 328 -8.93 -14.12 -10.12
CA PRO A 328 -7.61 -14.34 -9.56
C PRO A 328 -7.23 -13.24 -8.56
N ILE A 329 -6.58 -13.61 -7.46
CA ILE A 329 -6.16 -12.70 -6.40
C ILE A 329 -4.79 -12.11 -6.75
N VAL A 330 -4.85 -11.04 -7.53
CA VAL A 330 -3.68 -10.28 -8.00
C VAL A 330 -3.75 -8.85 -7.48
N LYS A 331 -2.76 -8.47 -6.67
CA LYS A 331 -2.63 -7.11 -6.10
C LYS A 331 -2.36 -6.05 -7.16
N ARG A 332 -1.46 -6.33 -8.10
CA ARG A 332 -0.92 -5.35 -9.05
C ARG A 332 -2.00 -4.73 -9.93
N ILE A 333 -2.99 -5.52 -10.35
CA ILE A 333 -4.17 -5.06 -11.12
C ILE A 333 -5.40 -4.80 -10.24
N TRP A 334 -5.20 -4.80 -8.91
CA TRP A 334 -6.25 -4.69 -7.90
C TRP A 334 -7.50 -5.51 -8.23
N SER A 335 -7.27 -6.78 -8.58
CA SER A 335 -8.34 -7.69 -8.99
C SER A 335 -9.50 -7.72 -7.98
N PRO A 336 -10.74 -8.01 -8.42
CA PRO A 336 -11.86 -8.14 -7.49
C PRO A 336 -11.63 -9.19 -6.40
N GLY A 337 -10.96 -10.30 -6.73
CA GLY A 337 -10.53 -11.29 -5.74
C GLY A 337 -9.59 -10.70 -4.69
N TRP A 338 -8.58 -9.91 -5.11
CA TRP A 338 -7.69 -9.17 -4.20
C TRP A 338 -8.41 -8.14 -3.35
N ALA A 339 -9.33 -7.37 -3.92
CA ALA A 339 -10.08 -6.37 -3.18
C ALA A 339 -10.86 -7.00 -2.01
N VAL A 340 -11.49 -8.16 -2.23
CA VAL A 340 -12.20 -8.91 -1.17
C VAL A 340 -11.22 -9.56 -0.19
N PHE A 341 -10.25 -10.31 -0.68
CA PHE A 341 -9.27 -11.03 0.14
C PHE A 341 -8.50 -10.09 1.07
N SER A 342 -7.92 -9.02 0.53
CA SER A 342 -7.16 -8.05 1.32
C SER A 342 -8.05 -7.28 2.29
N SER A 343 -9.32 -7.02 1.94
CA SER A 343 -10.27 -6.41 2.88
C SER A 343 -10.49 -7.28 4.12
N GLY A 344 -10.53 -8.60 3.96
CA GLY A 344 -10.60 -9.57 5.05
C GLY A 344 -9.51 -9.34 6.11
N TRP A 345 -8.25 -9.24 5.65
CA TRP A 345 -7.12 -8.90 6.51
C TRP A 345 -7.26 -7.52 7.13
N THR A 346 -7.67 -6.50 6.37
CA THR A 346 -7.77 -5.14 6.91
C THR A 346 -8.85 -5.00 7.99
N PHE A 347 -9.96 -5.74 7.89
CA PHE A 347 -10.98 -5.81 8.94
C PHE A 347 -10.41 -6.43 10.22
N TRP A 348 -9.70 -7.55 10.11
CA TRP A 348 -9.10 -8.22 11.27
C TRP A 348 -7.96 -7.41 11.91
N MET A 349 -7.15 -6.73 11.10
CA MET A 349 -6.16 -5.79 11.62
C MET A 349 -6.84 -4.64 12.38
N LEU A 350 -7.88 -4.03 11.81
CA LEU A 350 -8.63 -2.99 12.51
C LEU A 350 -9.24 -3.52 13.82
N ALA A 351 -9.82 -4.73 13.80
CA ALA A 351 -10.36 -5.38 14.99
C ALA A 351 -9.28 -5.60 16.07
N ALA A 352 -8.08 -6.05 15.68
CA ALA A 352 -6.97 -6.24 16.59
C ALA A 352 -6.50 -4.92 17.22
N PHE A 353 -6.30 -3.87 16.41
CA PHE A 353 -5.93 -2.55 16.92
C PHE A 353 -7.01 -1.97 17.84
N TYR A 354 -8.29 -2.09 17.47
CA TYR A 354 -9.42 -1.63 18.28
C TYR A 354 -9.50 -2.39 19.61
N TRP A 355 -9.34 -3.72 19.59
CA TRP A 355 -9.34 -4.53 20.79
C TRP A 355 -8.18 -4.22 21.74
N LEU A 356 -6.96 -4.09 21.22
CA LEU A 356 -5.77 -3.83 22.04
C LEU A 356 -5.80 -2.41 22.65
N ILE A 357 -6.17 -1.41 21.87
CA ILE A 357 -6.02 0.00 22.25
C ILE A 357 -7.28 0.55 22.89
N ASP A 358 -8.44 0.41 22.24
CA ASP A 358 -9.67 1.05 22.67
C ASP A 358 -10.43 0.21 23.71
N LEU A 359 -10.29 -1.12 23.71
CA LEU A 359 -10.93 -2.00 24.71
C LEU A 359 -10.00 -2.37 25.86
N ARG A 360 -8.81 -2.92 25.57
CA ARG A 360 -7.83 -3.31 26.62
C ARG A 360 -7.03 -2.16 27.19
N GLN A 361 -7.13 -0.96 26.62
CA GLN A 361 -6.43 0.23 27.09
C GLN A 361 -4.90 0.09 27.09
N TRP A 362 -4.34 -0.80 26.28
CA TRP A 362 -2.90 -0.96 26.12
C TRP A 362 -2.37 0.17 25.24
N ARG A 363 -2.30 1.39 25.78
CA ARG A 363 -2.00 2.60 25.01
C ARG A 363 -0.51 2.90 24.87
N ARG A 364 0.34 2.47 25.83
CA ARG A 364 1.76 2.87 25.88
C ARG A 364 2.54 2.47 24.63
N TRP A 365 2.38 1.24 24.14
CA TRP A 365 3.07 0.75 22.94
C TRP A 365 2.54 1.37 21.64
N SER A 366 1.31 1.88 21.64
CA SER A 366 0.70 2.49 20.45
C SER A 366 1.21 3.92 20.18
N TRP A 367 1.88 4.55 21.16
CA TRP A 367 2.32 5.94 21.07
C TRP A 367 3.23 6.24 19.87
N PRO A 368 4.29 5.44 19.58
CA PRO A 368 5.12 5.66 18.39
C PRO A 368 4.33 5.57 17.09
N LEU A 369 3.32 4.69 17.03
CA LEU A 369 2.47 4.51 15.86
C LEU A 369 1.54 5.71 15.68
N MET A 370 0.83 6.12 16.73
CA MET A 370 -0.13 7.23 16.68
C MET A 370 0.49 8.53 16.19
N ILE A 371 1.73 8.85 16.61
CA ILE A 371 2.45 10.05 16.17
C ILE A 371 2.58 10.10 14.65
N VAL A 372 2.97 8.98 14.05
CA VAL A 372 3.09 8.87 12.60
C VAL A 372 1.71 8.89 11.94
N GLY A 373 0.73 8.22 12.53
CA GLY A 373 -0.65 8.19 12.02
C GLY A 373 -1.31 9.58 11.94
N MET A 374 -0.98 10.46 12.88
CA MET A 374 -1.42 11.86 12.92
C MET A 374 -0.83 12.72 11.80
N ASN A 375 0.34 12.35 11.30
CA ASN A 375 1.08 13.05 10.25
C ASN A 375 1.36 12.13 9.06
N SER A 376 0.39 11.27 8.74
CA SER A 376 0.52 10.21 7.74
C SER A 376 0.94 10.71 6.35
N ILE A 377 0.37 11.82 5.86
CA ILE A 377 0.75 12.38 4.56
C ILE A 377 2.17 12.95 4.57
N ALA A 378 2.59 13.56 5.68
CA ALA A 378 3.96 14.04 5.84
C ALA A 378 4.93 12.85 5.82
N MET A 379 4.66 11.79 6.60
CA MET A 379 5.48 10.58 6.58
C MET A 379 5.57 9.96 5.20
N TYR A 380 4.46 9.87 4.47
CA TYR A 380 4.43 9.35 3.10
C TYR A 380 5.34 10.16 2.16
N VAL A 381 5.20 11.49 2.15
CA VAL A 381 5.99 12.39 1.30
C VAL A 381 7.48 12.35 1.68
N MET A 382 7.78 12.39 2.98
CA MET A 382 9.16 12.32 3.48
C MET A 382 9.81 10.98 3.13
N ALA A 383 9.10 9.85 3.25
CA ALA A 383 9.63 8.54 2.88
C ALA A 383 9.95 8.44 1.38
N GLN A 384 9.19 9.12 0.51
CA GLN A 384 9.42 9.12 -0.94
C GLN A 384 10.55 10.08 -1.36
N LEU A 385 10.67 11.24 -0.72
CA LEU A 385 11.61 12.28 -1.13
C LEU A 385 12.92 12.29 -0.32
N MET A 386 12.85 12.05 0.99
CA MET A 386 13.98 12.26 1.91
C MET A 386 14.73 10.98 2.23
N LYS A 387 14.20 9.79 1.94
CA LYS A 387 14.84 8.51 2.34
C LYS A 387 16.27 8.37 1.83
N SER A 388 16.54 8.71 0.56
CA SER A 388 17.89 8.64 -0.01
C SER A 388 18.82 9.68 0.60
N TRP A 389 18.32 10.91 0.77
CA TRP A 389 19.07 12.00 1.38
C TRP A 389 19.45 11.68 2.85
N VAL A 390 18.48 11.26 3.68
CA VAL A 390 18.72 10.85 5.07
C VAL A 390 19.77 9.74 5.14
N GLY A 391 19.66 8.72 4.27
CA GLY A 391 20.61 7.62 4.22
C GLY A 391 22.03 8.07 3.85
N GLY A 392 22.16 8.88 2.80
CA GLY A 392 23.45 9.40 2.35
C GLY A 392 24.11 10.29 3.39
N THR A 393 23.37 11.25 3.94
CA THR A 393 23.87 12.17 4.97
C THR A 393 24.25 11.43 6.25
N LEU A 394 23.44 10.46 6.71
CA LEU A 394 23.77 9.65 7.88
C LEU A 394 25.04 8.83 7.65
N LYS A 395 25.20 8.23 6.46
CA LYS A 395 26.43 7.54 6.08
C LYS A 395 27.65 8.47 6.13
N THR A 396 27.55 9.69 5.59
CA THR A 396 28.67 10.65 5.62
C THR A 396 29.07 11.01 7.05
N HIS A 397 28.12 11.40 7.91
CA HIS A 397 28.45 11.81 9.28
C HIS A 397 29.00 10.67 10.13
N LEU A 398 28.43 9.46 10.01
CA LEU A 398 28.93 8.31 10.74
C LEU A 398 30.32 7.89 10.27
N ALA A 399 30.63 8.00 8.98
CA ALA A 399 31.97 7.73 8.48
C ALA A 399 33.01 8.72 9.05
N THR A 400 32.64 10.00 9.20
CA THR A 400 33.51 11.00 9.86
C THR A 400 33.75 10.66 11.34
N ILE A 401 32.72 10.18 12.05
CA ILE A 401 32.85 9.76 13.46
C ILE A 401 33.78 8.56 13.57
N ASP A 402 33.56 7.53 12.76
CA ASP A 402 34.40 6.32 12.75
C ASP A 402 35.86 6.68 12.46
N ALA A 403 36.11 7.56 11.48
CA ALA A 403 37.45 8.05 11.16
C ALA A 403 38.09 8.87 12.30
N HIS A 404 37.32 9.72 12.98
CA HIS A 404 37.80 10.54 14.09
C HIS A 404 38.28 9.69 15.28
N PHE A 405 37.55 8.62 15.60
CA PHE A 405 37.91 7.71 16.69
C PHE A 405 38.82 6.55 16.28
N GLY A 406 39.21 6.47 15.00
CA GLY A 406 40.04 5.38 14.48
C GLY A 406 39.34 4.01 14.51
N TRP A 407 38.01 3.97 14.43
CA TRP A 407 37.25 2.73 14.44
C TRP A 407 37.19 2.11 13.04
N GLU A 408 37.86 0.98 12.85
CA GLU A 408 37.76 0.19 11.61
C GLU A 408 36.38 -0.47 11.45
N HIS A 409 35.75 -0.86 12.56
CA HIS A 409 34.43 -1.48 12.62
C HIS A 409 33.44 -0.65 13.45
N GLY A 410 33.36 0.65 13.16
CA GLY A 410 32.48 1.58 13.85
C GLY A 410 31.01 1.52 13.42
N ILE A 411 30.24 2.58 13.74
CA ILE A 411 28.80 2.61 13.53
C ILE A 411 28.47 2.67 12.03
N ASN A 412 29.31 3.35 11.23
CA ASN A 412 29.14 3.38 9.79
C ASN A 412 29.28 1.98 9.18
N PHE A 413 30.28 1.23 9.62
CA PHE A 413 30.50 -0.14 9.18
C PHE A 413 29.28 -1.02 9.47
N VAL A 414 28.75 -0.95 10.70
CA VAL A 414 27.58 -1.74 11.12
C VAL A 414 26.30 -1.37 10.37
N LEU A 415 26.09 -0.09 10.03
CA LEU A 415 24.83 0.37 9.40
C LEU A 415 24.87 0.44 7.87
N PHE A 416 26.05 0.62 7.26
CA PHE A 416 26.21 0.92 5.84
C PHE A 416 27.43 0.27 5.17
N GLY A 417 28.28 -0.41 5.95
CA GLY A 417 29.46 -1.11 5.47
C GLY A 417 29.20 -2.59 5.20
N ASP A 418 30.28 -3.38 5.20
CA ASP A 418 30.23 -4.82 4.90
C ASP A 418 29.93 -5.66 6.15
N TYR A 419 28.87 -5.31 6.86
CA TYR A 419 28.37 -6.06 8.00
C TYR A 419 27.14 -6.89 7.59
N PRO A 420 26.99 -8.17 8.02
CA PRO A 420 25.90 -9.04 7.58
C PRO A 420 24.49 -8.46 7.78
N PHE A 421 24.27 -7.65 8.82
CA PHE A 421 22.99 -6.98 9.06
C PHE A 421 22.96 -5.50 8.67
N ALA A 422 23.96 -5.00 7.93
CA ALA A 422 24.02 -3.59 7.55
C ALA A 422 22.76 -3.11 6.83
N THR A 423 22.19 -3.94 5.94
CA THR A 423 20.99 -3.55 5.20
C THR A 423 19.79 -3.30 6.13
N PRO A 424 19.32 -4.26 6.95
CA PRO A 424 18.24 -3.99 7.90
C PRO A 424 18.50 -2.86 8.87
N LEU A 425 19.70 -2.79 9.44
CA LEU A 425 20.04 -1.76 10.41
C LEU A 425 20.08 -0.37 9.77
N GLY A 426 20.66 -0.24 8.57
CA GLY A 426 20.66 1.00 7.81
C GLY A 426 19.26 1.45 7.42
N HIS A 427 18.36 0.52 7.07
CA HIS A 427 16.95 0.82 6.82
C HIS A 427 16.23 1.29 8.10
N ALA A 428 16.47 0.63 9.23
CA ALA A 428 15.93 1.02 10.53
C ALA A 428 16.43 2.41 10.97
N ALA A 429 17.71 2.71 10.77
CA ALA A 429 18.29 4.01 11.10
C ALA A 429 17.67 5.15 10.28
N ARG A 430 17.46 4.94 8.97
CA ARG A 430 16.73 5.87 8.10
C ARG A 430 15.30 6.11 8.58
N LEU A 431 14.58 5.03 8.90
CA LEU A 431 13.22 5.11 9.42
C LEU A 431 13.15 5.85 10.75
N PHE A 432 14.11 5.61 11.64
CA PHE A 432 14.22 6.29 12.93
C PHE A 432 14.42 7.79 12.74
N GLY A 433 15.28 8.21 11.80
CA GLY A 433 15.45 9.62 11.44
C GLY A 433 14.14 10.28 10.99
N LEU A 434 13.38 9.63 10.10
CA LEU A 434 12.07 10.12 9.66
C LEU A 434 11.06 10.16 10.82
N TRP A 435 11.08 9.16 11.70
CA TRP A 435 10.23 9.10 12.87
C TRP A 435 10.51 10.24 13.85
N LEU A 436 11.78 10.60 14.08
CA LEU A 436 12.15 11.76 14.91
C LEU A 436 11.57 13.07 14.38
N ILE A 437 11.49 13.25 13.05
CA ILE A 437 10.83 14.41 12.44
C ILE A 437 9.34 14.39 12.77
N CYS A 438 8.67 13.25 12.69
CA CYS A 438 7.26 13.13 13.10
C CYS A 438 7.06 13.41 14.59
N VAL A 439 7.98 12.98 15.46
CA VAL A 439 7.96 13.31 16.89
C VAL A 439 8.11 14.81 17.09
N TRP A 440 9.01 15.47 16.37
CA TRP A 440 9.17 16.92 16.42
C TRP A 440 7.89 17.64 15.99
N LEU A 441 7.28 17.25 14.86
CA LEU A 441 6.00 17.79 14.39
C LEU A 441 4.92 17.64 15.46
N TYR A 442 4.84 16.47 16.08
CA TYR A 442 3.89 16.18 17.15
C TYR A 442 4.11 17.07 18.38
N ARG A 443 5.36 17.22 18.85
CA ARG A 443 5.70 18.10 19.98
C ARG A 443 5.38 19.56 19.70
N ARG A 444 5.48 19.99 18.44
CA ARG A 444 5.10 21.33 17.97
C ARG A 444 3.60 21.48 17.66
N LYS A 445 2.80 20.41 17.82
CA LYS A 445 1.37 20.36 17.46
C LYS A 445 1.10 20.71 15.98
N ILE A 446 2.04 20.38 15.09
CA ILE A 446 1.91 20.58 13.65
C ILE A 446 1.31 19.30 13.04
N PHE A 447 0.19 19.46 12.32
CA PHE A 447 -0.52 18.37 11.64
C PHE A 447 -0.74 18.69 10.17
N VAL A 448 0.04 18.04 9.30
CA VAL A 448 -0.06 18.25 7.84
C VAL A 448 -1.29 17.52 7.30
N ARG A 449 -2.16 18.25 6.59
CA ARG A 449 -3.43 17.74 6.04
C ARG A 449 -3.66 18.32 4.64
N VAL A 450 -4.49 17.62 3.88
CA VAL A 450 -4.93 17.98 2.52
C VAL A 450 -6.45 18.03 2.47
#